data_AF-A0AAD7PAQ6-F1
#
_entry.id   AF-A0AAD7PAQ6-F1
#
_cell.length_a   1.000
_cell.length_b   1.000
_cell.length_c   1.000
_cell.angle_alpha   90.00
_cell.angle_beta   90.00
_cell.angle_gamma   90.00
#
_symmetry.space_group_name_H-M   'P 1'
#
loop_
_entity.id
_entity.type
_entity.pdbx_description
1 polymer ?
#
loop_
_entity_poly.entity_id
_entity_poly.type
_entity_poly.pdbx_seq_one_letter_code
_entity_poly.pdbx_strand_id
1 'polypeptide(L)'
;MLEVGSNHRGGIYVRMHELSRATAMSIIEGKRRFMIRVNMGLKRMPEIQYSEHVEIMEKVSFVNNEIEEISLTTSPNCLKLSTLLLGWNPLRKINDSFFHHMPAIQVLDLSNTQLEILPDAVSDLRPSLLYCLHIAITLNTFLL
;
A
#
# COMPACT_ATOMS: atom_id res chain seq x y z
N MET A 1 12.86 10.17 18.47
CA MET A 1 11.82 9.22 17.99
C MET A 1 11.12 9.76 16.75
N LEU A 2 10.63 11.00 16.80
CA LEU A 2 10.25 11.76 15.60
C LEU A 2 11.32 12.81 15.29
N GLU A 3 11.47 13.16 14.03
CA GLU A 3 12.40 14.17 13.54
C GLU A 3 11.79 14.96 12.38
N VAL A 4 12.35 16.13 12.11
CA VAL A 4 11.89 17.01 11.04
C VAL A 4 12.63 16.65 9.74
N GLY A 5 11.87 16.41 8.67
CA GLY A 5 12.37 16.23 7.32
C GLY A 5 11.95 17.37 6.39
N SER A 6 12.67 17.52 5.28
CA SER A 6 12.36 18.47 4.22
C SER A 6 12.28 17.74 2.88
N ASN A 7 11.30 18.09 2.06
CA ASN A 7 11.16 17.53 0.71
C ASN A 7 11.84 18.43 -0.34
N HIS A 8 11.93 17.95 -1.58
CA HIS A 8 12.54 18.67 -2.71
C HIS A 8 11.84 20.00 -3.07
N ARG A 9 10.65 20.28 -2.50
CA ARG A 9 9.90 21.53 -2.66
C ARG A 9 10.02 22.47 -1.45
N GLY A 10 10.90 22.15 -0.50
CA GLY A 10 11.08 22.93 0.74
C GLY A 10 9.98 22.73 1.79
N GLY A 11 9.05 21.80 1.57
CA GLY A 11 8.01 21.46 2.54
C GLY A 11 8.58 20.69 3.72
N ILE A 12 8.26 21.16 4.93
CA ILE A 12 8.68 20.55 6.20
C ILE A 12 7.65 19.49 6.62
N TYR A 13 8.13 18.32 7.03
CA TYR A 13 7.29 17.23 7.54
C TYR A 13 7.92 16.56 8.76
N VAL A 14 7.10 15.89 9.58
CA VAL A 14 7.58 15.08 10.69
C VAL A 14 7.68 13.63 10.23
N ARG A 15 8.83 13.00 10.47
CA ARG A 15 9.06 11.58 10.16
C ARG A 15 9.52 10.83 11.40
N MET A 16 9.32 9.51 11.40
CA MET A 16 9.94 8.66 12.40
C MET A 16 11.43 8.53 12.09
N HIS A 17 12.27 8.70 13.12
CA HIS A 17 13.71 8.54 13.01
C HIS A 17 14.05 7.13 12.51
N GLU A 18 15.08 7.00 11.66
CA GLU A 18 15.35 5.77 10.91
C GLU A 18 15.48 4.52 11.78
N LEU A 19 16.19 4.62 12.91
CA LEU A 19 16.32 3.51 13.86
C LEU A 19 14.98 3.14 14.51
N SER A 20 14.16 4.12 14.89
CA SER A 20 12.82 3.87 15.45
C SER A 20 11.92 3.21 14.41
N ARG A 21 12.02 3.63 13.15
CA ARG A 21 11.30 3.02 12.03
C ARG A 21 11.74 1.58 11.83
N ALA A 22 13.04 1.31 11.79
CA ALA A 22 13.57 -0.04 11.62
C ALA A 22 13.11 -0.99 12.75
N THR A 23 13.13 -0.53 14.00
CA THR A 23 12.62 -1.31 15.14
C THR A 23 11.13 -1.57 15.04
N ALA A 24 10.32 -0.55 14.72
CA ALA A 24 8.88 -0.72 14.54
C ALA A 24 8.56 -1.71 13.42
N MET A 25 9.28 -1.60 12.29
CA MET A 25 9.15 -2.51 11.15
C MET A 25 9.47 -3.95 11.55
N SER A 26 10.58 -4.20 12.26
CA SER A 26 10.93 -5.55 12.72
C SER A 26 9.86 -6.17 13.62
N ILE A 27 9.25 -5.38 14.51
CA ILE A 27 8.14 -5.85 15.37
C ILE A 27 6.89 -6.15 14.53
N ILE A 28 6.58 -5.31 13.55
CA ILE A 28 5.42 -5.46 12.67
C ILE A 28 5.60 -6.66 11.73
N GLU A 29 6.78 -6.84 11.14
CA GLU A 29 7.11 -7.98 10.27
C GLU A 29 7.12 -9.31 11.05
N GLY A 30 7.49 -9.28 12.32
CA GLY A 30 7.31 -10.42 13.23
C GLY A 30 5.84 -10.82 13.38
N LYS A 31 4.90 -9.90 13.13
CA LYS A 31 3.47 -10.21 13.00
C LYS A 31 3.19 -10.56 11.54
N ARG A 32 3.04 -11.86 11.28
CA ARG A 32 2.66 -12.50 9.99
C ARG A 32 1.40 -11.96 9.30
N ARG A 33 0.73 -10.96 9.88
CA ARG A 33 -0.50 -10.33 9.39
C ARG A 33 -0.23 -9.03 8.64
N PHE A 34 1.01 -8.52 8.64
CA PHE A 34 1.37 -7.26 8.03
C PHE A 34 2.51 -7.44 7.03
N MET A 35 2.41 -6.80 5.86
CA MET A 35 3.53 -6.66 4.93
C MET A 35 3.71 -5.20 4.57
N ILE A 36 4.77 -4.61 5.12
CA ILE A 36 5.07 -3.19 4.95
C ILE A 36 6.41 -3.10 4.22
N ARG A 37 6.42 -2.47 3.05
CA ARG A 37 7.61 -2.29 2.20
C ARG A 37 7.56 -0.88 1.60
N VAL A 38 7.88 0.12 2.42
CA VAL A 38 7.72 1.55 2.09
C VAL A 38 9.10 2.16 1.84
N ASN A 39 9.25 3.01 0.81
CA ASN A 39 10.52 3.67 0.44
C ASN A 39 11.66 2.69 0.12
N MET A 40 11.36 1.58 -0.57
CA MET A 40 12.36 0.54 -0.85
C MET A 40 12.81 0.50 -2.31
N GLY A 41 12.30 1.40 -3.16
CA GLY A 41 12.62 1.42 -4.59
C GLY A 41 12.12 0.17 -5.34
N LEU A 42 11.03 -0.44 -4.86
CA LEU A 42 10.46 -1.63 -5.50
C LEU A 42 9.92 -1.25 -6.89
N LYS A 43 10.42 -1.90 -7.93
CA LYS A 43 9.98 -1.68 -9.32
C LYS A 43 8.79 -2.54 -9.74
N ARG A 44 8.51 -3.58 -8.96
CA ARG A 44 7.45 -4.55 -9.20
C ARG A 44 6.81 -4.92 -7.86
N MET A 45 5.54 -5.32 -7.92
CA MET A 45 4.87 -5.93 -6.78
C MET A 45 5.65 -7.17 -6.31
N PRO A 46 5.89 -7.33 -5.01
CA PRO A 46 6.39 -8.59 -4.47
C PRO A 46 5.43 -9.73 -4.77
N GLU A 47 5.93 -10.97 -4.81
CA GLU A 47 5.11 -12.15 -5.07
C GLU A 47 4.28 -12.56 -3.84
N ILE A 48 3.35 -11.69 -3.43
CA ILE A 48 2.49 -11.83 -2.24
C ILE A 48 1.73 -13.16 -2.28
N GLN A 49 1.37 -13.64 -3.47
CA GLN A 49 0.67 -14.91 -3.69
C GLN A 49 1.43 -16.13 -3.18
N TYR A 50 2.77 -16.06 -3.05
CA TYR A 50 3.60 -17.15 -2.53
C TYR A 50 3.99 -16.98 -1.06
N SER A 51 3.45 -15.97 -0.38
CA SER A 51 3.70 -15.79 1.05
C SER A 51 3.03 -16.92 1.84
N GLU A 52 3.78 -17.52 2.77
CA GLU A 52 3.26 -18.54 3.72
C GLU A 52 2.07 -18.04 4.56
N HIS A 53 1.89 -16.72 4.67
CA HIS A 53 0.89 -16.11 5.54
C HIS A 53 -0.17 -15.33 4.76
N VAL A 54 -0.23 -15.48 3.43
CA VAL A 54 -1.11 -14.72 2.53
C VAL A 54 -2.58 -14.69 3.00
N GLU A 55 -3.10 -15.80 3.52
CA GLU A 55 -4.51 -15.92 3.95
C GLU A 55 -4.84 -15.18 5.24
N ILE A 56 -3.83 -14.91 6.09
CA ILE A 56 -3.99 -14.23 7.37
C ILE A 56 -3.56 -12.77 7.33
N MET A 57 -3.11 -12.28 6.18
CA MET A 57 -2.72 -10.89 6.01
C MET A 57 -3.90 -9.95 6.20
N GLU A 58 -3.72 -8.96 7.06
CA GLU A 58 -4.72 -7.95 7.38
C GLU A 58 -4.40 -6.61 6.71
N LYS A 59 -3.12 -6.25 6.58
CA LYS A 59 -2.68 -4.97 6.00
C LYS A 59 -1.40 -5.09 5.16
N VAL A 60 -1.42 -4.42 4.01
CA VAL A 60 -0.33 -4.38 3.04
C VAL A 60 -0.04 -2.93 2.67
N SER A 61 1.24 -2.55 2.65
CA SER A 61 1.67 -1.23 2.24
C SER A 61 2.93 -1.31 1.37
N PHE A 62 2.82 -0.76 0.16
CA PHE A 62 3.91 -0.54 -0.80
C PHE A 62 4.04 0.94 -1.16
N VAL A 63 3.67 1.83 -0.24
CA VAL A 63 3.69 3.28 -0.48
C VAL A 63 5.09 3.77 -0.85
N ASN A 64 5.14 4.73 -1.78
CA ASN A 64 6.36 5.41 -2.21
C ASN A 64 7.45 4.43 -2.70
N ASN A 65 7.10 3.64 -3.71
CA ASN A 65 8.04 2.82 -4.47
C ASN A 65 7.99 3.22 -5.96
N GLU A 66 8.59 2.41 -6.82
CA GLU A 66 8.70 2.62 -8.26
C GLU A 66 7.84 1.60 -9.03
N ILE A 67 6.71 1.16 -8.45
CA ILE A 67 5.87 0.14 -9.06
C ILE A 67 5.06 0.76 -10.21
N GLU A 68 5.35 0.34 -11.43
CA GLU A 68 4.67 0.86 -12.63
C GLU A 68 3.44 0.05 -13.03
N GLU A 69 3.42 -1.25 -12.73
CA GLU A 69 2.33 -2.15 -13.12
C GLU A 69 2.08 -3.25 -12.07
N ILE A 70 0.81 -3.64 -11.92
CA ILE A 70 0.39 -4.85 -11.21
C ILE A 70 -0.15 -5.83 -12.24
N SER A 71 0.76 -6.62 -12.81
CA SER A 71 0.46 -7.56 -13.91
C SER A 71 0.12 -8.97 -13.42
N LEU A 72 -0.12 -9.15 -12.12
CA LEU A 72 -0.55 -10.42 -11.53
C LEU A 72 -1.89 -10.83 -12.14
N THR A 73 -1.87 -11.93 -12.90
CA THR A 73 -3.06 -12.52 -13.52
C THR A 73 -3.84 -13.42 -12.55
N THR A 74 -3.28 -13.65 -11.37
CA THR A 74 -3.90 -14.43 -10.29
C THR A 74 -3.98 -13.53 -9.07
N SER A 75 -5.19 -13.29 -8.58
CA SER A 75 -5.38 -12.59 -7.30
C SER A 75 -4.75 -13.40 -6.16
N PRO A 76 -3.87 -12.80 -5.34
CA PRO A 76 -3.46 -13.40 -4.07
C PRO A 76 -4.67 -13.75 -3.20
N ASN A 77 -4.65 -14.88 -2.51
CA ASN A 77 -5.74 -15.37 -1.64
C ASN A 77 -5.78 -14.62 -0.30
N CYS A 78 -5.86 -13.29 -0.33
CA CYS A 78 -5.79 -12.42 0.83
C CYS A 78 -7.18 -12.19 1.45
N LEU A 79 -7.81 -13.26 1.95
CA LEU A 79 -9.20 -13.24 2.42
C LEU A 79 -9.46 -12.30 3.60
N LYS A 80 -8.43 -11.98 4.39
CA LYS A 80 -8.51 -11.08 5.55
C LYS A 80 -7.97 -9.68 5.29
N LEU A 81 -7.52 -9.38 4.07
CA LEU A 81 -6.87 -8.11 3.78
C LEU A 81 -7.89 -6.99 3.81
N SER A 82 -7.74 -6.12 4.81
CA SER A 82 -8.61 -4.99 5.07
C SER A 82 -8.02 -3.67 4.55
N THR A 83 -6.69 -3.59 4.41
CA THR A 83 -6.00 -2.37 4.00
C THR A 83 -4.93 -2.69 2.96
N LEU A 84 -5.01 -2.03 1.80
CA LEU A 84 -3.99 -2.07 0.76
C LEU A 84 -3.60 -0.64 0.38
N LEU A 85 -2.33 -0.30 0.60
CA LEU A 85 -1.78 1.02 0.30
C LEU A 85 -0.74 0.93 -0.83
N LEU A 86 -1.05 1.54 -1.97
CA LEU A 86 -0.22 1.57 -3.18
C LEU A 86 0.12 3.00 -3.61
N GLY A 87 -0.25 4.00 -2.81
CA GLY A 87 -0.07 5.40 -3.16
C GLY A 87 1.39 5.78 -3.42
N TRP A 88 1.59 6.87 -4.17
CA TRP A 88 2.92 7.39 -4.53
C TRP A 88 3.78 6.40 -5.31
N ASN A 89 3.16 5.58 -6.16
CA ASN A 89 3.85 4.77 -7.14
C ASN A 89 3.52 5.29 -8.54
N PRO A 90 4.42 5.20 -9.54
CA PRO A 90 4.12 5.53 -10.93
C PRO A 90 3.21 4.48 -11.60
N LEU A 91 2.24 3.95 -10.86
CA LEU A 91 1.40 2.83 -11.23
C LEU A 91 0.44 3.25 -12.35
N ARG A 92 0.57 2.64 -13.52
CA ARG A 92 -0.18 2.94 -14.75
C ARG A 92 -1.25 1.92 -15.07
N LYS A 93 -1.05 0.68 -14.63
CA LYS A 93 -1.94 -0.44 -14.94
C LYS A 93 -2.06 -1.40 -13.78
N ILE A 94 -3.27 -1.84 -13.49
CA ILE A 94 -3.58 -2.95 -12.60
C ILE A 94 -4.42 -3.95 -13.39
N ASN A 95 -4.09 -5.23 -13.30
CA ASN A 95 -4.92 -6.27 -13.88
C ASN A 95 -6.26 -6.38 -13.11
N ASP A 96 -7.38 -6.46 -13.84
CA ASP A 96 -8.73 -6.54 -13.24
C ASP A 96 -8.88 -7.65 -12.21
N SER A 97 -8.25 -8.79 -12.48
CA SER A 97 -8.34 -9.94 -11.58
C SER A 97 -7.67 -9.73 -10.23
N PHE A 98 -6.80 -8.72 -10.06
CA PHE A 98 -5.96 -8.56 -8.87
C PHE A 98 -6.74 -8.46 -7.55
N PHE A 99 -7.97 -7.92 -7.56
CA PHE A 99 -8.77 -7.71 -6.35
C PHE A 99 -9.75 -8.85 -6.04
N HIS A 100 -9.91 -9.83 -6.93
CA HIS A 100 -10.99 -10.83 -6.85
C HIS A 100 -11.00 -11.65 -5.54
N HIS A 101 -9.83 -12.00 -5.01
CA HIS A 101 -9.70 -12.78 -3.76
C HIS A 101 -9.32 -11.90 -2.56
N MET A 102 -9.78 -10.65 -2.54
CA MET A 102 -9.61 -9.71 -1.43
C MET A 102 -10.94 -9.14 -0.93
N PRO A 103 -11.92 -9.98 -0.55
CA PRO A 103 -13.30 -9.55 -0.25
C PRO A 103 -13.43 -8.67 1.01
N ALA A 104 -12.37 -8.60 1.82
CA ALA A 104 -12.36 -7.87 3.08
C ALA A 104 -11.81 -6.44 2.96
N ILE A 105 -11.40 -5.98 1.76
CA ILE A 105 -10.81 -4.64 1.59
C ILE A 105 -11.81 -3.58 2.05
N GLN A 106 -11.33 -2.71 2.94
CA GLN A 106 -12.05 -1.54 3.45
C GLN A 106 -11.31 -0.25 3.14
N VAL A 107 -9.98 -0.31 3.04
CA VAL A 107 -9.11 0.81 2.73
C VAL A 107 -8.25 0.45 1.52
N LEU A 108 -8.43 1.19 0.43
CA LEU A 108 -7.62 1.11 -0.78
C LEU A 108 -7.08 2.50 -1.11
N ASP A 109 -5.76 2.64 -1.04
CA ASP A 109 -5.08 3.88 -1.42
C ASP A 109 -4.36 3.71 -2.76
N LEU A 110 -4.85 4.41 -3.77
CA LEU A 110 -4.26 4.54 -5.11
C LEU A 110 -3.85 5.99 -5.40
N SER A 111 -3.72 6.83 -4.36
CA SER A 111 -3.40 8.25 -4.51
C SER A 111 -2.02 8.48 -5.13
N ASN A 112 -1.88 9.57 -5.90
CA ASN A 112 -0.61 9.93 -6.56
C ASN A 112 -0.03 8.79 -7.42
N THR A 113 -0.91 8.06 -8.09
CA THR A 113 -0.56 7.09 -9.15
C THR A 113 -0.77 7.70 -10.54
N GLN A 114 -0.42 6.95 -11.58
CA GLN A 114 -0.58 7.34 -12.99
C GLN A 114 -1.66 6.49 -13.68
N LEU A 115 -2.62 5.94 -12.90
CA LEU A 115 -3.70 5.13 -13.43
C LEU A 115 -4.61 5.98 -14.31
N GLU A 116 -4.75 5.60 -15.57
CA GLU A 116 -5.70 6.23 -16.49
C GLU A 116 -7.13 5.70 -16.28
N ILE A 117 -7.25 4.42 -15.92
CA ILE A 117 -8.50 3.70 -15.72
C ILE A 117 -8.39 2.87 -14.44
N LEU A 118 -9.43 2.89 -13.62
CA LEU A 118 -9.55 1.99 -12.47
C LEU A 118 -10.07 0.62 -12.92
N PRO A 119 -9.52 -0.48 -12.41
CA PRO A 119 -10.01 -1.82 -12.71
C PRO A 119 -11.47 -2.02 -12.31
N ASP A 120 -12.25 -2.74 -13.11
CA ASP A 120 -13.69 -2.94 -12.85
C ASP A 120 -13.95 -3.56 -11.48
N ALA A 121 -13.10 -4.50 -11.06
CA ALA A 121 -13.17 -5.16 -9.76
C ALA A 121 -13.05 -4.20 -8.56
N VAL A 122 -12.54 -2.97 -8.75
CA VAL A 122 -12.55 -1.93 -7.70
C VAL A 122 -13.97 -1.45 -7.42
N SER A 123 -14.86 -1.49 -8.41
CA SER A 123 -16.28 -1.13 -8.26
C SER A 123 -17.06 -2.16 -7.43
N ASP A 124 -16.59 -3.42 -7.41
CA ASP A 124 -17.18 -4.51 -6.62
C ASP A 124 -16.74 -4.49 -5.15
N LEU A 125 -15.73 -3.69 -4.81
CA LEU A 125 -15.29 -3.50 -3.43
C LEU A 125 -16.37 -2.73 -2.64
N ARG A 126 -16.58 -3.08 -1.37
CA ARG A 126 -17.70 -2.56 -0.56
C ARG A 126 -17.72 -1.03 -0.51
N PRO A 127 -18.90 -0.37 -0.57
CA PRO A 127 -19.03 1.09 -0.63
C PRO A 127 -18.55 1.86 0.61
N SER A 128 -18.10 1.19 1.68
CA SER A 128 -17.43 1.82 2.82
C SER A 128 -15.96 2.20 2.56
N LEU A 129 -15.49 2.05 1.32
CA LEU A 129 -14.18 2.52 0.89
C LEU A 129 -14.05 4.00 1.23
N LEU A 130 -13.14 4.31 2.16
CA LEU A 130 -12.58 5.64 2.22
C LEU A 130 -11.69 5.76 0.98
N TYR A 131 -12.30 6.08 -0.16
CA TYR A 131 -11.56 6.52 -1.34
C TYR A 131 -10.86 7.80 -0.89
N CYS A 132 -9.59 7.71 -0.51
CA CYS A 132 -8.70 8.86 -0.47
C CYS A 132 -8.39 9.30 -1.91
N LEU A 133 -9.43 9.52 -2.71
CA LEU A 133 -9.39 10.23 -3.97
C LEU A 133 -9.58 11.70 -3.65
N HIS A 134 -8.62 12.31 -2.95
CA HIS A 134 -8.55 13.76 -2.83
C HIS A 134 -7.10 14.24 -2.92
N ILE A 135 -6.98 15.24 -3.77
CA ILE A 135 -5.82 16.08 -4.06
C ILE A 135 -5.08 16.42 -2.76
N ALA A 136 -3.78 16.17 -2.80
CA ALA A 136 -2.70 16.76 -2.01
C ALA A 136 -3.04 17.47 -0.68
N ILE A 137 -2.35 16.97 0.36
CA ILE A 137 -1.89 17.63 1.60
C ILE A 137 -2.64 17.18 2.87
N THR A 138 -1.85 16.58 3.76
CA THR A 138 -2.11 16.18 5.16
C THR A 138 -3.26 15.19 5.33
N LEU A 139 -2.99 13.89 5.45
CA LEU A 139 -2.51 13.30 6.71
C LEU A 139 -1.63 12.07 6.42
N ASN A 140 -0.32 12.26 6.40
CA ASN A 140 0.64 11.15 6.48
C ASN A 140 1.18 11.06 7.91
N THR A 141 0.26 10.98 8.87
CA THR A 141 0.56 10.83 10.29
C THR A 141 -0.40 9.81 10.87
N PHE A 142 0.18 8.70 11.36
CA PHE A 142 -0.44 7.59 12.08
C PHE A 142 -1.13 6.51 11.23
N LEU A 143 -0.33 5.65 10.60
CA LEU A 143 -0.21 4.21 10.95
C LEU A 143 0.42 3.43 9.78
N LEU A 144 1.49 2.70 10.12
CA LEU A 144 2.24 1.68 9.36
C LEU A 144 3.26 2.19 8.33
#